data_AF-A0AA90EQS8-F1
#
_entry.id   AF-A0AA90EQS8-F1
#
_cell.length_a   1.000
_cell.length_b   1.000
_cell.length_c   1.000
_cell.angle_alpha   90.00
_cell.angle_beta   90.00
_cell.angle_gamma   90.00
#
_symmetry.space_group_name_H-M   'P 1'
#
loop_
_entity.id
_entity.type
_entity.pdbx_description
1 polymer ?
#
loop_
_entity_poly.entity_id
_entity_poly.type
_entity_poly.pdbx_seq_one_letter_code
_entity_poly.pdbx_strand_id
1 'polypeptide(L)'
;MNETLQQYMMLVKEHYDTINGPDYTGKEEDIEKRKEQIELYAKTLQQGFSTDDDYDEFADAVIKCAYGDLTMEELETVYQELTSP
;
A
#
# COMPACT_ATOMS: atom_id res chain seq x y z
N MET A 1 -5.76 -11.78 -9.43
CA MET A 1 -5.64 -10.48 -8.76
C MET A 1 -5.79 -10.69 -7.27
N ASN A 2 -4.78 -10.31 -6.47
CA ASN A 2 -4.84 -10.42 -5.02
C ASN A 2 -5.71 -9.26 -4.48
N GLU A 3 -6.94 -9.56 -4.07
CA GLU A 3 -7.92 -8.55 -3.62
C GLU A 3 -7.37 -7.73 -2.44
N THR A 4 -6.63 -8.36 -1.51
CA THR A 4 -6.00 -7.67 -0.37
C THR A 4 -4.96 -6.65 -0.84
N LEU A 5 -4.13 -7.03 -1.82
CA LEU A 5 -3.11 -6.15 -2.39
C LEU A 5 -3.74 -4.96 -3.13
N GLN A 6 -4.81 -5.20 -3.87
CA GLN A 6 -5.54 -4.14 -4.55
C GLN A 6 -6.18 -3.15 -3.56
N GLN A 7 -6.83 -3.65 -2.51
CA GLN A 7 -7.41 -2.81 -1.46
C GLN A 7 -6.34 -1.98 -0.74
N TYR A 8 -5.20 -2.61 -0.42
CA TYR A 8 -4.07 -1.92 0.18
C TYR A 8 -3.54 -0.78 -0.70
N MET A 9 -3.30 -1.04 -1.99
CA MET A 9 -2.81 -0.04 -2.94
C MET A 9 -3.79 1.14 -3.07
N MET A 10 -5.09 0.87 -3.21
CA MET A 10 -6.10 1.93 -3.30
C MET A 10 -6.12 2.80 -2.04
N LEU A 11 -6.03 2.20 -0.85
CA LEU A 11 -5.98 2.95 0.41
C LEU A 11 -4.74 3.84 0.51
N VAL A 12 -3.56 3.33 0.12
CA VAL A 12 -2.31 4.11 0.10
C VAL A 12 -2.45 5.31 -0.84
N LYS A 13 -3.01 5.09 -2.03
CA LYS A 13 -3.25 6.15 -3.01
C LYS A 13 -4.24 7.20 -2.49
N GLU A 14 -5.39 6.79 -1.98
CA GLU A 14 -6.40 7.73 -1.44
C GLU A 14 -5.88 8.51 -0.23
N HIS A 15 -5.09 7.86 0.63
CA HIS A 15 -4.45 8.52 1.77
C HIS A 15 -3.45 9.57 1.30
N TYR A 16 -2.62 9.25 0.31
CA TYR A 16 -1.71 10.19 -0.31
C TYR A 16 -2.45 11.37 -0.95
N ASP A 17 -3.48 11.11 -1.75
CA ASP A 17 -4.30 12.14 -2.40
C ASP A 17 -4.97 13.05 -1.36
N THR A 18 -5.32 12.50 -0.20
CA THR A 18 -5.93 13.28 0.89
C THR A 18 -4.90 14.16 1.58
N ILE A 19 -3.70 13.67 1.86
CA ILE A 19 -2.61 14.46 2.43
C ILE A 19 -2.29 15.65 1.50
N ASN A 20 -2.13 15.40 0.21
CA ASN A 20 -1.74 16.42 -0.78
C ASN A 20 -2.90 17.25 -1.34
N GLY A 21 -4.13 16.82 -1.09
CA GLY A 21 -5.35 17.51 -1.50
C GLY A 21 -5.63 18.78 -0.69
N PRO A 22 -6.67 19.53 -1.08
CA PRO A 22 -7.09 20.73 -0.36
C PRO A 22 -7.44 20.42 1.09
N ASP A 23 -7.27 21.40 1.96
CA ASP A 23 -7.66 21.26 3.37
C ASP A 23 -9.18 21.31 3.53
N TYR A 24 -9.70 20.53 4.47
CA TYR A 24 -11.12 20.47 4.79
C TYR A 24 -11.33 20.09 6.27
N THR A 25 -12.46 20.51 6.84
CA THR A 25 -12.79 20.19 8.23
C THR A 25 -12.92 18.67 8.42
N GLY A 26 -12.11 18.10 9.31
CA GLY A 26 -12.05 16.65 9.55
C GLY A 26 -10.95 15.90 8.78
N LYS A 27 -10.16 16.60 7.94
CA LYS A 27 -9.06 16.00 7.18
C LYS A 27 -8.05 15.25 8.06
N GLU A 28 -7.66 15.80 9.21
CA GLU A 28 -6.72 15.14 10.12
C GLU A 28 -7.26 13.82 10.67
N GLU A 29 -8.54 13.79 11.07
CA GLU A 29 -9.20 12.57 11.57
C GLU A 29 -9.32 11.50 10.48
N ASP A 30 -9.62 11.91 9.24
CA ASP A 30 -9.65 11.00 8.09
C ASP A 30 -8.27 10.45 7.74
N ILE A 31 -7.22 11.26 7.85
CA ILE A 31 -5.82 10.84 7.69
C ILE A 31 -5.48 9.79 8.75
N GLU A 32 -5.79 10.03 10.03
CA GLU A 32 -5.53 9.07 11.11
C GLU A 32 -6.28 7.75 10.91
N LYS A 33 -7.59 7.80 10.62
CA LYS A 33 -8.39 6.58 10.37
C LYS A 33 -7.87 5.77 9.20
N ARG A 34 -7.44 6.43 8.11
CA ARG A 34 -6.87 5.71 6.96
C ARG A 34 -5.50 5.14 7.27
N LYS A 35 -4.69 5.82 8.08
CA LYS A 35 -3.40 5.28 8.53
C LYS A 35 -3.60 3.98 9.30
N GLU A 36 -4.58 3.91 10.20
CA GLU A 36 -4.92 2.68 10.92
C GLU A 36 -5.34 1.54 9.98
N GLN A 37 -6.14 1.84 8.95
CA GLN A 37 -6.54 0.85 7.95
C GLN A 37 -5.35 0.36 7.13
N ILE A 38 -4.48 1.27 6.67
CA ILE A 38 -3.25 0.94 5.94
C ILE A 38 -2.35 0.04 6.78
N GLU A 39 -2.16 0.34 8.06
CA GLU A 39 -1.36 -0.48 8.98
C GLU A 39 -1.95 -1.89 9.17
N LEU A 40 -3.27 -2.02 9.19
CA LEU A 40 -3.93 -3.33 9.30
C LEU A 40 -3.65 -4.20 8.07
N TYR A 41 -3.85 -3.66 6.86
CA TYR A 41 -3.58 -4.38 5.62
C TYR A 41 -2.09 -4.67 5.42
N ALA A 42 -1.22 -3.72 5.77
CA ALA A 42 0.23 -3.90 5.74
C ALA A 42 0.67 -5.09 6.59
N LYS A 43 0.16 -5.20 7.84
CA LYS A 43 0.45 -6.34 8.72
C LYS A 43 -0.02 -7.68 8.15
N THR A 44 -1.17 -7.70 7.46
CA THR A 44 -1.65 -8.92 6.80
C THR A 44 -0.74 -9.33 5.65
N LEU A 45 -0.28 -8.38 4.83
CA LEU A 45 0.60 -8.64 3.70
C LEU A 45 2.02 -9.04 4.17
N GLN A 46 2.54 -8.41 5.22
CA GLN A 46 3.86 -8.70 5.80
C GLN A 46 4.03 -10.18 6.20
N GLN A 47 2.95 -10.86 6.61
CA GLN A 47 2.98 -12.29 6.96
C GLN A 47 3.37 -13.22 5.80
N GLY A 48 3.27 -12.74 4.56
CA GLY A 48 3.67 -13.49 3.37
C GLY A 48 5.17 -13.40 3.04
N PHE A 49 5.91 -12.48 3.67
CA PHE A 49 7.31 -12.24 3.36
C PHE A 49 8.24 -13.03 4.28
N SER A 50 9.39 -13.45 3.72
CA SER A 50 10.38 -14.22 4.47
C SER A 50 11.34 -13.33 5.25
N THR A 51 11.58 -12.09 4.77
CA THR A 51 12.47 -11.12 5.40
C THR A 51 11.85 -9.72 5.44
N ASP A 52 12.36 -8.88 6.34
CA ASP A 52 11.99 -7.46 6.37
C ASP A 52 12.48 -6.70 5.12
N ASP A 53 13.61 -7.12 4.53
CA ASP A 53 14.15 -6.54 3.29
C ASP A 53 13.19 -6.76 2.10
N ASP A 54 12.62 -7.97 1.96
CA ASP A 54 11.63 -8.27 0.92
C ASP A 54 10.36 -7.43 1.11
N TYR A 55 9.96 -7.21 2.36
CA TYR A 55 8.81 -6.37 2.67
C TYR A 55 9.06 -4.89 2.34
N ASP A 56 10.27 -4.38 2.61
CA ASP A 56 10.65 -3.01 2.29
C ASP A 56 10.67 -2.77 0.76
N GLU A 57 11.16 -3.75 -0.02
CA GLU A 57 11.11 -3.69 -1.49
C GLU A 57 9.65 -3.68 -2.01
N PHE A 58 8.80 -4.52 -1.42
CA PHE A 58 7.37 -4.50 -1.72
C PHE A 58 6.70 -3.16 -1.37
N ALA A 59 7.01 -2.59 -0.20
CA ALA A 59 6.44 -1.32 0.25
C ALA A 59 6.83 -0.17 -0.70
N ASP A 60 8.08 -0.15 -1.18
CA ASP A 60 8.55 0.80 -2.19
C ASP A 60 7.80 0.62 -3.52
N ALA A 61 7.57 -0.62 -3.96
CA ALA A 61 6.78 -0.91 -5.16
C ALA A 61 5.31 -0.43 -5.05
N VAL A 62 4.69 -0.57 -3.87
CA VAL A 62 3.33 -0.06 -3.63
C VAL A 62 3.28 1.46 -3.76
N ILE A 63 4.28 2.15 -3.21
CA ILE A 63 4.40 3.61 -3.31
C ILE A 63 4.54 4.02 -4.80
N LYS A 64 5.47 3.39 -5.54
CA LYS A 64 5.62 3.61 -6.99
C LYS A 64 4.33 3.36 -7.75
N CYS A 65 3.58 2.32 -7.39
CA CYS A 65 2.29 2.01 -8.00
C CYS A 65 1.25 3.10 -7.72
N ALA A 66 1.20 3.64 -6.50
CA ALA A 66 0.30 4.72 -6.13
C ALA A 66 0.60 6.02 -6.91
N TYR A 67 1.88 6.30 -7.17
CA TYR A 67 2.32 7.43 -8.01
C TYR A 67 2.12 7.22 -9.51
N GLY A 68 1.83 5.98 -9.94
CA GLY A 68 1.70 5.64 -11.35
C GLY A 68 3.04 5.40 -12.07
N ASP A 69 4.14 5.28 -11.32
CA ASP A 69 5.44 4.85 -11.84
C ASP A 69 5.49 3.35 -12.12
N LEU A 70 4.53 2.61 -11.57
CA LEU A 70 4.38 1.17 -11.68
C LEU A 70 2.90 0.80 -11.84
N THR A 71 2.60 -0.20 -12.65
CA THR A 71 1.22 -0.67 -12.88
C THR A 71 0.80 -1.68 -11.81
N MET A 72 -0.51 -1.87 -11.65
CA MET A 72 -1.03 -2.88 -10.71
C MET A 72 -0.52 -4.30 -11.07
N GLU A 73 -0.37 -4.62 -12.36
CA GLU A 73 0.13 -5.93 -12.81
C GLU A 73 1.60 -6.15 -12.44
N GLU A 74 2.42 -5.12 -12.58
CA GLU A 74 3.82 -5.14 -12.12
C GLU A 74 3.90 -5.27 -10.60
N LEU A 75 2.99 -4.62 -9.86
CA LEU A 75 2.94 -4.71 -8.39
C LEU A 75 2.60 -6.13 -7.93
N GLU A 76 1.65 -6.77 -8.61
CA GLU A 76 1.31 -8.17 -8.35
C GLU A 76 2.48 -9.10 -8.63
N THR A 77 3.26 -8.82 -9.68
CA THR A 77 4.45 -9.60 -10.02
C THR A 77 5.50 -9.51 -8.92
N VAL A 78 5.85 -8.29 -8.49
CA VAL A 78 6.78 -8.04 -7.37
C VAL A 78 6.30 -8.76 -6.10
N TYR A 79 5.02 -8.62 -5.75
CA TYR A 79 4.46 -9.30 -4.58
C TYR A 79 4.60 -10.83 -4.66
N GLN A 80 4.33 -11.43 -5.83
CA GLN A 80 4.47 -12.88 -6.02
C GLN A 80 5.94 -13.33 -5.95
N GLU A 81 6.87 -12.58 -6.54
CA GLU A 81 8.30 -12.91 -6.53
C GLU A 81 8.87 -12.90 -5.11
N LEU A 82 8.47 -11.92 -4.29
CA LEU A 82 8.98 -11.71 -2.93
C LEU A 82 8.27 -12.55 -1.85
N THR A 83 7.10 -13.11 -2.14
CA THR A 83 6.36 -14.00 -1.24
C THR A 83 6.41 -15.48 -1.66
N SER A 84 7.04 -15.78 -2.80
CA SER A 84 7.28 -17.15 -3.24
C SER A 84 8.46 -17.77 -2.50
N PRO A 85 8.33 -19.03 -2.01
CA PRO A 85 9.39 -19.73 -1.28
C PRO A 85 10.55 -20.23 -2.15
#